data_AF-A0AAJ1BHB9-F1
#
_entry.id   AF-A0AAJ1BHB9-F1
#
_cell.length_a   1.000
_cell.length_b   1.000
_cell.length_c   1.000
_cell.angle_alpha   90.00
_cell.angle_beta   90.00
_cell.angle_gamma   90.00
#
_symmetry.space_group_name_H-M   'P 1'
#
loop_
_entity.id
_entity.type
_entity.pdbx_description
1 polymer ?
#
loop_
_entity_poly.entity_id
_entity_poly.type
_entity_poly.pdbx_seq_one_letter_code
_entity_poly.pdbx_strand_id
1 'polypeptide(L)'
;MYKEIKELLKKSPVKNYAEICAALSCLIQRELSLNEIKWFIDTPNAFKHLQTYCSQARYIEISENGVCFKYKEKFSSKRRRVIEQAVLVIAYGVLTSIGLIILLLTYSLAEWPAYIILSVILGIAFIVFGILALIQSERLRDTNSTIKLNFVTVDTLQKNKKSLQK
;
A
#
# COMPACT_ATOMS: atom_id res chain seq x y z
N MET A 1 -19.58 -10.12 -7.51
CA MET A 1 -18.55 -9.84 -6.48
C MET A 1 -19.02 -9.04 -5.26
N TYR A 2 -19.23 -7.72 -5.29
CA TYR A 2 -19.63 -6.96 -4.07
C TYR A 2 -20.93 -7.50 -3.42
N LYS A 3 -21.94 -7.85 -4.24
CA LYS A 3 -23.21 -8.43 -3.75
C LYS A 3 -23.00 -9.80 -3.09
N GLU A 4 -22.18 -10.66 -3.69
CA GLU A 4 -21.86 -12.00 -3.16
C GLU A 4 -21.09 -11.92 -1.84
N ILE A 5 -20.07 -11.06 -1.75
CA ILE A 5 -19.32 -10.85 -0.49
C ILE A 5 -20.28 -10.34 0.59
N LYS A 6 -21.18 -9.42 0.25
CA LYS A 6 -22.18 -8.89 1.17
C LYS A 6 -23.17 -9.96 1.65
N GLU A 7 -23.56 -10.91 0.80
CA GLU A 7 -24.41 -12.04 1.18
C GLU A 7 -23.68 -13.07 2.05
N LEU A 8 -22.43 -13.39 1.72
CA LEU A 8 -21.58 -14.30 2.50
C LEU A 8 -21.32 -13.75 3.91
N LEU A 9 -21.09 -12.43 4.02
CA LEU A 9 -20.92 -11.74 5.29
C LEU A 9 -22.19 -11.77 6.16
N LYS A 10 -23.37 -11.71 5.55
CA LYS A 10 -24.67 -11.77 6.25
C LYS A 10 -25.02 -13.17 6.75
N LYS A 11 -24.66 -14.23 6.02
CA LYS A 11 -25.01 -15.61 6.38
C LYS A 11 -24.20 -16.14 7.56
N SER A 12 -22.87 -16.04 7.52
CA SER A 12 -21.98 -16.53 8.59
C SER A 12 -20.55 -15.97 8.40
N PRO A 13 -20.23 -14.79 8.96
CA PRO A 13 -18.99 -14.08 8.64
C PRO A 13 -17.72 -14.83 9.05
N VAL A 14 -17.77 -15.60 10.15
CA VAL A 14 -16.61 -16.36 10.65
C VAL A 14 -16.38 -17.65 9.85
N LYS A 15 -17.45 -18.38 9.50
CA LYS A 15 -17.35 -19.64 8.74
C LYS A 15 -16.98 -19.39 7.28
N ASN A 16 -17.43 -18.28 6.71
CA ASN A 16 -17.23 -17.96 5.29
C ASN A 16 -16.00 -17.06 5.06
N TYR A 17 -15.22 -16.75 6.10
CA TYR A 17 -14.07 -15.85 5.98
C TYR A 17 -13.05 -16.33 4.94
N ALA A 18 -12.73 -17.64 4.93
CA ALA A 18 -11.82 -18.22 3.95
C ALA A 18 -12.33 -18.04 2.50
N GLU A 19 -13.63 -18.22 2.28
CA GLU A 19 -14.26 -18.04 0.98
C GLU A 19 -14.29 -16.57 0.55
N ILE A 20 -14.52 -15.66 1.49
CA ILE A 20 -14.46 -14.21 1.25
C ILE A 20 -13.02 -13.79 0.90
N CYS A 21 -12.02 -14.28 1.63
CA CYS A 21 -10.61 -14.03 1.32
C CYS A 21 -10.22 -14.61 -0.04
N ALA A 22 -10.67 -15.82 -0.36
CA ALA A 22 -10.43 -16.44 -1.66
C ALA A 22 -11.04 -15.59 -2.80
N ALA A 23 -12.28 -15.13 -2.63
CA ALA A 23 -12.90 -14.22 -3.59
C ALA A 23 -12.09 -12.93 -3.74
N LEU A 24 -11.73 -12.29 -2.62
CA LEU A 24 -10.98 -11.04 -2.60
C LEU A 24 -9.56 -11.19 -3.15
N SER A 25 -8.92 -12.35 -3.06
CA SER A 25 -7.55 -12.56 -3.54
C SER A 25 -7.36 -12.26 -5.03
N CYS A 26 -8.42 -12.39 -5.83
CA CYS A 26 -8.43 -11.98 -7.24
C CYS A 26 -8.37 -10.46 -7.46
N LEU A 27 -8.77 -9.65 -6.47
CA LEU A 27 -8.78 -8.18 -6.55
C LEU A 27 -7.61 -7.53 -5.80
N ILE A 28 -7.14 -8.19 -4.74
CA ILE A 28 -6.19 -7.59 -3.80
C ILE A 28 -5.14 -8.62 -3.39
N GLN A 29 -3.89 -8.14 -3.29
CA GLN A 29 -2.74 -8.98 -2.93
C GLN A 29 -2.58 -9.15 -1.42
N ARG A 30 -3.32 -8.39 -0.61
CA ARG A 30 -3.21 -8.37 0.85
C ARG A 30 -4.42 -9.05 1.47
N GLU A 31 -4.19 -9.88 2.48
CA GLU A 31 -5.27 -10.35 3.34
C GLU A 31 -5.82 -9.18 4.18
N LEU A 32 -7.14 -9.05 4.23
CA LEU A 32 -7.84 -8.13 5.13
C LEU A 32 -8.39 -8.92 6.31
N SER A 33 -8.32 -8.32 7.48
CA SER A 33 -9.04 -8.83 8.63
C SER A 33 -10.56 -8.76 8.41
N LEU A 34 -11.30 -9.63 9.11
CA LEU A 34 -12.77 -9.65 9.06
C LEU A 34 -13.38 -8.27 9.37
N ASN A 35 -12.77 -7.52 10.30
CA ASN A 35 -13.22 -6.18 10.67
C ASN A 35 -13.07 -5.18 9.53
N GLU A 36 -11.94 -5.22 8.81
CA GLU A 36 -11.74 -4.34 7.66
C GLU A 36 -12.68 -4.71 6.52
N ILE A 37 -12.86 -6.01 6.24
CA ILE A 37 -13.81 -6.48 5.23
C ILE A 37 -15.21 -5.96 5.57
N LYS A 38 -15.65 -6.13 6.82
CA LYS A 38 -16.95 -5.63 7.28
C LYS A 38 -17.05 -4.12 7.07
N TRP A 39 -16.04 -3.36 7.46
CA TRP A 39 -16.02 -1.91 7.26
C TRP A 39 -16.14 -1.51 5.78
N PHE A 40 -15.42 -2.17 4.87
CA PHE A 40 -15.50 -1.90 3.42
C PHE A 40 -16.85 -2.23 2.80
N ILE A 41 -17.56 -3.22 3.35
CA ILE A 41 -18.88 -3.64 2.87
C ILE A 41 -20.00 -2.74 3.43
N ASP A 42 -19.90 -2.38 4.71
CA ASP A 42 -20.90 -1.59 5.42
C ASP A 42 -20.79 -0.10 5.12
N THR A 43 -19.60 0.38 4.74
CA THR A 43 -19.35 1.79 4.46
C THR A 43 -19.64 2.12 2.97
N PRO A 44 -20.61 3.01 2.69
CA PRO A 44 -20.89 3.51 1.34
C PRO A 44 -19.64 4.03 0.63
N ASN A 45 -19.47 3.66 -0.64
CA ASN A 45 -18.35 4.03 -1.51
C ASN A 45 -16.93 3.58 -1.04
N ALA A 46 -16.76 3.02 0.16
CA ALA A 46 -15.44 2.58 0.64
C ALA A 46 -14.86 1.45 -0.22
N PHE A 47 -15.70 0.52 -0.69
CA PHE A 47 -15.26 -0.62 -1.51
C PHE A 47 -14.53 -0.18 -2.80
N LYS A 48 -14.83 1.00 -3.36
CA LYS A 48 -14.12 1.55 -4.53
C LYS A 48 -12.64 1.84 -4.24
N HIS A 49 -12.31 2.09 -2.98
CA HIS A 49 -10.96 2.39 -2.51
C HIS A 49 -10.26 1.18 -1.89
N LEU A 50 -10.86 -0.01 -1.96
CA LEU A 50 -10.30 -1.23 -1.38
C LEU A 50 -8.90 -1.54 -1.94
N GLN A 51 -8.73 -1.48 -3.26
CA GLN A 51 -7.45 -1.76 -3.90
C GLN A 51 -6.37 -0.73 -3.51
N THR A 52 -6.72 0.56 -3.49
CA THR A 52 -5.83 1.64 -3.05
C THR A 52 -5.46 1.48 -1.58
N TYR A 53 -6.42 1.09 -0.72
CA TYR A 53 -6.15 0.82 0.68
C TYR A 53 -5.17 -0.34 0.86
N CYS A 54 -5.37 -1.44 0.13
CA CYS A 54 -4.48 -2.60 0.20
C CYS A 54 -3.07 -2.28 -0.30
N SER A 55 -2.92 -1.49 -1.37
CA SER A 55 -1.60 -1.10 -1.88
C SER A 55 -0.86 -0.13 -0.95
N GLN A 56 -1.59 0.64 -0.14
CA GLN A 56 -1.07 1.61 0.82
C GLN A 56 -1.09 1.10 2.28
N ALA A 57 -1.42 -0.17 2.52
CA ALA A 57 -1.56 -0.81 3.82
C ALA A 57 -0.38 -0.62 4.79
N ARG A 58 0.82 -0.38 4.26
CA ARG A 58 2.03 -0.07 5.05
C ARG A 58 1.90 1.28 5.76
N TYR A 59 1.25 2.25 5.14
CA TYR A 59 1.22 3.65 5.56
C TYR A 59 -0.08 4.04 6.26
N ILE A 60 -1.20 3.40 5.90
CA ILE A 60 -2.53 3.74 6.40
C ILE A 60 -3.24 2.63 7.13
N GLU A 61 -4.22 3.04 7.91
CA GLU A 61 -5.21 2.21 8.58
C GLU A 61 -6.57 2.92 8.59
N ILE A 62 -7.63 2.18 8.88
CA ILE A 62 -8.96 2.76 9.07
C ILE A 62 -8.96 3.51 10.41
N SER A 63 -9.48 4.76 10.42
CA SER A 63 -9.61 5.53 11.66
C SER A 63 -10.54 4.82 12.66
N GLU A 64 -10.35 5.06 13.95
CA GLU A 64 -11.19 4.47 15.01
C GLU A 64 -12.67 4.79 14.84
N ASN A 65 -12.98 5.99 14.32
CA ASN A 65 -14.35 6.42 14.04
C ASN A 65 -14.89 5.83 12.73
N GLY A 66 -14.05 5.17 11.93
CA GLY A 66 -14.42 4.59 10.64
C GLY A 66 -14.79 5.61 9.56
N VAL A 67 -14.56 6.91 9.78
CA VAL A 67 -14.99 7.99 8.87
C VAL A 67 -13.94 8.28 7.81
N CYS A 68 -12.66 8.04 8.09
CA CYS A 68 -11.57 8.28 7.15
C CYS A 68 -10.46 7.24 7.29
N PHE A 69 -9.51 7.26 6.36
CA PHE A 69 -8.23 6.60 6.55
C PHE A 69 -7.30 7.51 7.37
N LYS A 70 -6.52 6.94 8.28
CA LYS A 70 -5.46 7.66 9.01
C LYS A 70 -4.09 7.06 8.71
N TYR A 71 -3.05 7.87 8.88
CA TYR A 71 -1.69 7.35 8.93
C TYR A 71 -1.53 6.44 10.14
N LYS A 72 -0.86 5.31 9.95
CA LYS A 72 -0.35 4.53 11.08
C LYS A 72 0.54 5.40 11.96
N GLU A 73 0.56 5.12 13.26
CA GLU A 73 1.28 5.92 14.25
C GLU A 73 2.75 6.20 13.85
N LYS A 74 3.43 5.18 13.30
CA LYS A 74 4.79 5.28 12.77
C LYS A 74 4.96 6.41 11.73
N PHE A 75 3.95 6.69 10.91
CA PHE A 75 3.97 7.64 9.79
C PHE A 75 3.13 8.90 10.02
N SER A 76 2.59 9.07 11.23
CA SER A 76 1.78 10.24 11.62
C SER A 76 2.50 11.57 11.33
N SER A 77 3.79 11.65 11.67
CA SER A 77 4.59 12.86 11.45
C SER A 77 5.08 13.02 10.01
N LYS A 78 5.06 14.25 9.48
CA LYS A 78 5.64 14.59 8.17
C LYS A 78 7.13 14.28 8.11
N ARG A 79 7.87 14.55 9.19
CA ARG A 79 9.33 14.31 9.27
C ARG A 79 9.67 12.84 9.05
N ARG A 80 8.96 11.90 9.70
CA ARG A 80 9.21 10.47 9.51
C ARG A 80 8.97 9.99 8.09
N ARG A 81 7.96 10.55 7.41
CA ARG A 81 7.69 10.25 5.99
C ARG A 81 8.81 10.71 5.06
N VAL A 82 9.31 11.92 5.27
CA VAL A 82 10.46 12.45 4.49
C VAL A 82 11.73 11.66 4.78
N ILE A 83 11.96 11.26 6.04
CA ILE A 83 13.10 10.41 6.40
C ILE A 83 13.05 9.07 5.66
N GLU A 84 11.89 8.41 5.58
CA GLU A 84 11.78 7.14 4.86
C GLU A 84 12.08 7.30 3.35
N GLN A 85 11.61 8.38 2.73
CA GLN A 85 11.95 8.69 1.34
C GLN A 85 13.45 8.97 1.18
N ALA A 86 14.03 9.77 2.08
CA ALA A 86 15.46 10.05 2.06
C ALA A 86 16.30 8.79 2.23
N VAL A 87 15.89 7.88 3.12
CA VAL A 87 16.57 6.59 3.32
C VAL A 87 16.55 5.75 2.04
N LEU A 88 15.43 5.68 1.31
CA LEU A 88 15.37 4.96 0.04
C LEU A 88 16.29 5.58 -1.02
N VAL A 89 16.34 6.91 -1.12
CA VAL A 89 17.21 7.62 -2.06
C VAL A 89 18.68 7.42 -1.69
N ILE A 90 19.03 7.53 -0.41
CA ILE A 90 20.40 7.30 0.08
C ILE A 90 20.80 5.85 -0.14
N ALA A 91 19.95 4.88 0.20
CA ALA A 91 20.22 3.46 -0.02
C ALA A 91 20.45 3.15 -1.50
N TYR A 92 19.64 3.74 -2.39
CA TYR A 92 19.86 3.64 -3.83
C TYR A 92 21.20 4.25 -4.25
N GLY A 93 21.51 5.46 -3.79
CA GLY A 93 22.77 6.13 -4.11
C GLY A 93 24.00 5.36 -3.65
N VAL A 94 23.97 4.79 -2.43
CA VAL A 94 25.03 3.93 -1.90
C VAL A 94 25.18 2.67 -2.76
N LEU A 95 24.07 2.02 -3.08
CA LEU A 95 24.06 0.80 -3.90
C LEU A 95 24.63 1.06 -5.31
N THR A 96 24.23 2.15 -5.95
CA THR A 96 24.77 2.59 -7.25
C THR A 96 26.26 2.91 -7.16
N SER A 97 26.71 3.57 -6.09
CA SER A 97 28.12 3.90 -5.88
C SER A 97 28.96 2.63 -5.74
N ILE A 98 28.49 1.65 -4.95
CA ILE A 98 29.14 0.34 -4.80
C ILE A 98 29.21 -0.38 -6.15
N GLY A 99 28.10 -0.41 -6.90
CA GLY A 99 28.06 -0.99 -8.24
C GLY A 99 29.07 -0.39 -9.20
N LEU A 100 29.21 0.92 -9.17
CA LEU A 100 30.15 1.66 -10.00
C LEU A 100 31.60 1.32 -9.61
N ILE A 101 31.91 1.23 -8.31
CA ILE A 101 33.23 0.79 -7.84
C ILE A 101 33.54 -0.64 -8.32
N ILE A 102 32.58 -1.57 -8.20
CA ILE A 102 32.74 -2.95 -8.68
C ILE A 102 33.01 -2.96 -10.19
N LEU A 103 32.28 -2.16 -10.98
CA LEU A 103 32.50 -2.06 -12.43
C LEU A 103 33.89 -1.50 -12.76
N LEU A 104 34.33 -0.45 -12.08
CA LEU A 104 35.67 0.12 -12.28
C LEU A 104 36.79 -0.88 -11.95
N LEU A 105 36.67 -1.62 -10.85
CA LEU A 105 37.64 -2.64 -10.47
C LEU A 105 37.66 -3.80 -11.47
N THR A 106 36.48 -4.23 -11.92
CA THR A 106 36.35 -5.34 -12.88
C THR A 106 36.89 -4.97 -14.25
N TYR A 107 36.74 -3.72 -14.67
CA TYR A 107 37.33 -3.22 -15.93
C TYR A 107 38.85 -3.38 -15.98
N SER A 108 39.53 -3.23 -14.84
CA SER A 108 41.00 -3.38 -14.76
C SER A 108 41.48 -4.83 -14.59
N LEU A 109 40.61 -5.74 -14.14
CA LEU A 109 41.01 -7.07 -13.66
C LEU A 109 40.44 -8.24 -14.48
N ALA A 110 39.37 -8.01 -15.24
CA ALA A 110 38.64 -9.07 -15.93
C ALA A 110 38.80 -9.00 -17.46
N GLU A 111 38.57 -10.14 -18.10
CA GLU A 111 38.45 -10.19 -19.55
C GLU A 111 37.19 -9.44 -20.01
N TRP A 112 37.30 -8.76 -21.16
CA TRP A 112 36.22 -7.99 -21.79
C TRP A 112 34.83 -8.67 -21.80
N PRO A 113 34.67 -9.95 -22.17
CA PRO A 113 33.34 -10.58 -22.16
C PRO A 113 32.74 -10.67 -20.75
N ALA A 114 33.53 -10.97 -19.73
CA ALA A 114 33.05 -11.06 -18.35
C ALA A 114 32.61 -9.68 -17.82
N TYR A 115 33.37 -8.63 -18.14
CA TYR A 115 33.01 -7.25 -17.82
C TYR A 115 31.66 -6.84 -18.44
N ILE A 116 31.45 -7.12 -19.73
CA ILE A 116 30.20 -6.79 -20.42
C ILE A 116 29.02 -7.49 -19.76
N ILE A 117 29.12 -8.80 -19.51
CA ILE A 117 28.05 -9.58 -18.87
C ILE A 117 27.70 -9.01 -17.49
N LEU A 118 28.71 -8.75 -16.65
CA LEU A 118 28.49 -8.18 -15.32
C LEU A 118 27.82 -6.80 -15.37
N SER A 119 28.24 -5.94 -16.32
CA SER A 119 27.68 -4.60 -16.49
C SER A 119 26.20 -4.63 -16.87
N VAL A 120 25.79 -5.57 -17.73
CA VAL A 120 24.38 -5.75 -18.12
C VAL A 120 23.55 -6.22 -16.91
N ILE A 121 24.04 -7.21 -16.16
CA ILE A 121 23.34 -7.74 -14.99
C ILE A 121 23.16 -6.65 -13.92
N LEU A 122 24.23 -5.92 -13.59
CA LEU A 122 24.17 -4.82 -12.62
C LEU A 122 23.27 -3.68 -13.10
N GLY A 123 23.32 -3.34 -14.39
CA GLY A 123 22.44 -2.34 -14.99
C GLY A 123 20.97 -2.69 -14.84
N ILE A 124 20.58 -3.93 -15.18
CA ILE A 124 19.21 -4.42 -15.01
C ILE A 124 18.81 -4.39 -13.53
N ALA A 125 19.69 -4.83 -12.62
CA ALA A 125 19.41 -4.83 -11.19
C ALA A 125 19.15 -3.40 -10.65
N PHE A 126 19.94 -2.41 -11.07
CA PHE A 126 19.72 -1.02 -10.66
C PHE A 126 18.46 -0.39 -11.24
N ILE A 127 18.09 -0.75 -12.47
CA ILE A 127 16.81 -0.32 -13.06
C ILE A 127 15.64 -0.90 -12.25
N VAL A 128 15.66 -2.21 -11.99
CA VAL A 128 14.60 -2.88 -11.21
C VAL A 128 14.49 -2.27 -9.82
N PHE A 129 15.61 -2.10 -9.12
CA PHE A 129 15.61 -1.48 -7.79
C PHE A 129 15.12 -0.04 -7.83
N GLY A 130 15.54 0.75 -8.83
CA GLY A 130 15.09 2.13 -9.03
C GLY A 130 13.58 2.21 -9.23
N ILE A 131 13.01 1.33 -10.05
CA ILE A 131 11.55 1.23 -10.26
C ILE A 131 10.84 0.89 -8.94
N LEU A 132 11.35 -0.07 -8.17
CA LEU A 132 10.75 -0.44 -6.88
C LEU A 132 10.79 0.73 -5.88
N ALA A 133 11.91 1.46 -5.82
CA ALA A 133 12.03 2.64 -4.97
C ALA A 133 11.07 3.76 -5.38
N LEU A 134 10.92 4.00 -6.70
CA LEU A 134 9.95 4.95 -7.24
C LEU A 134 8.52 4.57 -6.87
N ILE A 135 8.12 3.31 -7.09
CA ILE A 135 6.78 2.80 -6.73
C ILE A 135 6.51 3.02 -5.23
N GLN A 136 7.49 2.75 -4.36
CA GLN A 136 7.33 3.00 -2.92
C GLN A 136 7.16 4.48 -2.60
N SER A 137 7.93 5.35 -3.26
CA SER A 137 7.85 6.80 -3.10
C SER A 137 6.49 7.35 -3.56
N GLU A 138 5.99 6.90 -4.71
CA GLU A 138 4.68 7.28 -5.22
C GLU A 138 3.55 6.81 -4.31
N ARG A 139 3.60 5.57 -3.81
CA ARG A 139 2.59 5.08 -2.86
C ARG A 139 2.50 5.96 -1.61
N LEU A 140 3.63 6.42 -1.09
CA LEU A 140 3.65 7.31 0.07
C LEU A 140 3.10 8.70 -0.26
N ARG A 141 3.38 9.22 -1.45
CA ARG A 141 2.82 10.49 -1.95
C ARG A 141 1.30 10.40 -2.11
N ASP A 142 0.81 9.35 -2.77
CA ASP A 142 -0.61 9.12 -3.02
C ASP A 142 -1.39 8.84 -1.74
N THR A 143 -0.74 8.28 -0.73
CA THR A 143 -1.35 8.10 0.59
C THR A 143 -1.92 9.43 1.15
N ASN A 144 -1.26 10.55 0.85
CA ASN A 144 -1.70 11.87 1.33
C ASN A 144 -3.01 12.34 0.67
N SER A 145 -3.35 11.86 -0.53
CA SER A 145 -4.66 12.13 -1.14
C SER A 145 -5.71 11.15 -0.61
N THR A 146 -5.36 9.87 -0.43
CA THR A 146 -6.25 8.84 0.13
C THR A 146 -6.76 9.19 1.52
N ILE A 147 -5.92 9.76 2.38
CA ILE A 147 -6.31 10.14 3.76
C ILE A 147 -7.31 11.30 3.81
N LYS A 148 -7.37 12.12 2.75
CA LYS A 148 -8.36 13.21 2.65
C LYS A 148 -9.76 12.70 2.30
N LEU A 149 -9.90 11.41 1.98
CA LEU A 149 -11.20 10.81 1.72
C LEU A 149 -11.98 10.68 3.02
N ASN A 150 -13.18 11.27 3.02
CA ASN A 150 -14.16 11.11 4.08
C ASN A 150 -15.28 10.21 3.59
N PHE A 151 -15.60 9.23 4.41
CA PHE A 151 -16.66 8.26 4.19
C PHE A 151 -17.82 8.55 5.13
N VAL A 152 -19.02 8.45 4.59
CA VAL A 152 -20.25 8.56 5.37
C VAL A 152 -20.51 7.21 6.01
N THR A 153 -20.42 7.10 7.33
CA THR A 153 -20.71 5.85 8.04
C THR A 153 -22.19 5.74 8.42
N VAL A 154 -22.67 4.52 8.67
CA VAL A 154 -24.06 4.29 9.11
C VAL A 154 -24.39 5.06 10.40
N ASP A 155 -23.42 5.18 11.31
CA ASP A 155 -23.56 5.97 12.55
C ASP A 155 -23.71 7.47 12.28
N THR A 156 -22.96 8.02 11.31
CA THR A 156 -23.13 9.43 10.90
C THR A 156 -24.50 9.68 10.26
N LEU A 157 -25.03 8.71 9.52
CA LEU A 157 -26.38 8.79 8.93
C LEU A 157 -27.47 8.75 10.01
N GLN A 158 -27.32 7.88 11.01
CA GLN A 158 -28.26 7.81 12.13
C GLN A 158 -28.23 9.08 12.99
N LYS A 159 -27.05 9.67 13.22
CA LYS A 159 -26.89 10.94 13.95
C LYS A 159 -27.55 12.10 13.21
N ASN A 160 -27.34 12.22 11.90
CA ASN A 160 -27.98 13.27 11.08
C ASN A 160 -29.51 13.11 11.01
N LYS A 161 -30.03 11.88 10.98
CA LYS A 161 -31.49 11.67 11.04
C LYS A 161 -32.09 12.16 12.36
N LYS A 162 -31.41 11.95 13.48
CA LYS A 162 -31.88 12.40 14.81
C LYS A 162 -31.84 13.92 14.98
N SER A 163 -30.91 14.62 14.33
CA SER A 163 -30.83 16.10 14.40
C SER A 163 -31.85 16.81 13.52
N LEU A 164 -32.36 16.16 12.46
CA LEU A 164 -33.42 16.68 11.59
C LEU A 164 -34.84 16.46 12.14
N GLN A 165 -34.98 15.69 13.23
CA GLN A 165 -36.25 15.42 13.91
C GLN A 165 -36.45 16.26 15.18
N LYS A 166 -35.55 17.21 15.46
CA LYS A 166 -35.69 18.25 16.47
C LYS A 166 -35.90 19.59 15.78
#